data_AF-A0A2N1G521-F1
#
_entry.id   AF-A0A2N1G521-F1
#
_cell.length_a   1.000
_cell.length_b   1.000
_cell.length_c   1.000
_cell.angle_alpha   90.00
_cell.angle_beta   90.00
_cell.angle_gamma   90.00
#
_symmetry.space_group_name_H-M   'P 1'
#
loop_
_entity.id
_entity.type
_entity.pdbx_description
1 polymer ?
#
loop_
_entity_poly.entity_id
_entity_poly.type
_entity_poly.pdbx_seq_one_letter_code
_entity_poly.pdbx_strand_id
1 'polypeptide(L)'
;MKQSKNLIKQTIINLIKMMYLILSAVILIASKFIYDSFLTNNTEKNWDAYKKSNPHGSIVSEHSNAFNLNTNAKLRTDGYYLSIFNGTDYNGDIFKMFFIMFFTKNGFVAIDEFENLENYMDLNKNDFKQVLINADLVLEADIASGIVKYQIKNGGISMQFYDPNEYSNLDLNNNSLLEPNVFNEWKGTILHNGLLLTFSESFYNESLKDYTKESRIKDLKFEFTQIKF
;
A
#
# COMPACT_ATOMS: atom_id res chain seq x y z
N MET A 1 -54.83 -56.11 -25.37
CA MET A 1 -55.27 -54.99 -24.49
C MET A 1 -54.51 -54.88 -23.17
N LYS A 2 -54.23 -55.97 -22.43
CA LYS A 2 -53.55 -55.93 -21.11
C LYS A 2 -52.08 -55.44 -21.16
N GLN A 3 -51.30 -55.84 -22.17
CA GLN A 3 -49.90 -55.41 -22.35
C GLN A 3 -49.77 -53.89 -22.63
N SER A 4 -50.66 -53.33 -23.45
CA SER A 4 -50.66 -51.89 -23.76
C SER A 4 -50.90 -51.02 -22.53
N LYS A 5 -51.80 -51.44 -21.61
CA LYS A 5 -52.04 -50.72 -20.35
C LYS A 5 -50.83 -50.73 -19.41
N ASN A 6 -50.06 -51.83 -19.38
CA ASN A 6 -48.84 -51.92 -18.58
C ASN A 6 -47.72 -51.04 -19.13
N LEU A 7 -47.58 -50.95 -20.45
CA LEU A 7 -46.61 -50.05 -21.09
C LEU A 7 -46.91 -48.58 -20.75
N ILE A 8 -48.16 -48.16 -20.90
CA ILE A 8 -48.59 -46.78 -20.58
C ILE A 8 -48.31 -46.46 -19.10
N LYS A 9 -48.64 -47.38 -18.20
CA LYS A 9 -48.39 -47.22 -16.76
C LYS A 9 -46.90 -47.09 -16.45
N GLN A 10 -46.07 -47.89 -17.10
CA GLN A 10 -44.61 -47.83 -16.94
C GLN A 10 -44.02 -46.51 -17.45
N THR A 11 -44.49 -46.02 -18.60
CA THR A 11 -44.06 -44.74 -19.16
C THR A 11 -44.43 -43.58 -18.23
N ILE A 12 -45.65 -43.57 -17.69
CA ILE A 12 -46.10 -42.55 -16.74
C ILE A 12 -45.23 -42.57 -15.46
N ILE A 13 -44.94 -43.76 -14.92
CA ILE A 13 -44.09 -43.91 -13.73
C ILE A 13 -42.67 -43.36 -13.99
N ASN A 14 -42.09 -43.66 -15.15
CA ASN A 14 -40.76 -43.16 -15.51
C ASN A 14 -40.76 -41.64 -15.70
N LEU A 15 -41.82 -41.07 -16.29
CA LEU A 15 -41.96 -39.63 -16.46
C LEU A 15 -42.06 -38.90 -15.12
N ILE A 16 -42.84 -39.45 -14.18
CA ILE A 16 -42.95 -38.94 -12.81
C ILE A 16 -41.60 -39.00 -12.10
N LYS A 17 -40.88 -40.13 -12.18
CA LYS A 17 -39.53 -40.28 -11.59
C LYS A 17 -38.54 -39.27 -12.15
N MET A 18 -38.53 -39.08 -13.47
CA MET A 18 -37.66 -38.10 -14.14
C MET A 18 -37.99 -36.67 -13.69
N MET A 19 -39.28 -36.34 -13.54
CA MET A 19 -39.72 -35.03 -13.03
C MET A 19 -39.26 -34.79 -11.59
N TYR A 20 -39.37 -35.79 -10.71
CA TYR A 20 -38.84 -35.70 -9.33
C TYR A 20 -37.31 -35.52 -9.30
N LEU A 21 -36.60 -36.21 -10.20
CA LEU A 21 -35.14 -36.12 -10.29
C LEU A 21 -34.71 -34.70 -10.70
N ILE A 22 -35.35 -34.14 -11.73
CA ILE A 22 -35.11 -32.75 -12.16
C ILE A 22 -35.45 -31.77 -11.04
N LEU A 23 -36.60 -31.94 -10.37
CA LEU A 23 -37.01 -31.05 -9.27
C LEU A 23 -36.00 -31.10 -8.11
N SER A 24 -35.52 -32.29 -7.75
CA SER A 24 -34.51 -32.45 -6.70
C SER A 24 -33.18 -31.78 -7.06
N ALA A 25 -32.75 -31.88 -8.33
CA ALA A 25 -31.54 -31.21 -8.80
C ALA A 25 -31.68 -29.68 -8.75
N VAL A 26 -32.83 -29.14 -9.16
CA VAL A 26 -33.11 -27.70 -9.08
C VAL A 26 -33.07 -27.21 -7.63
N ILE A 27 -33.68 -27.94 -6.69
CA ILE A 27 -33.66 -27.58 -5.26
C ILE A 27 -32.23 -27.57 -4.71
N LEU A 28 -31.42 -28.57 -5.06
CA LEU A 28 -30.02 -28.65 -4.62
C LEU A 28 -29.18 -27.48 -5.16
N ILE A 29 -29.33 -27.15 -6.44
CA ILE A 29 -28.62 -26.02 -7.08
C ILE A 29 -29.03 -24.69 -6.44
N ALA A 30 -30.34 -24.47 -6.26
CA ALA A 30 -30.85 -23.25 -5.63
C ALA A 30 -30.39 -23.12 -4.17
N SER A 31 -30.41 -24.22 -3.41
CA SER A 31 -29.94 -24.23 -2.02
C SER A 31 -28.46 -23.91 -1.92
N LYS A 32 -27.62 -24.48 -2.80
CA LYS A 32 -26.20 -24.15 -2.89
C LYS A 32 -25.98 -22.67 -3.21
N PHE A 33 -26.72 -22.13 -4.19
CA PHE A 33 -26.58 -20.73 -4.58
C PHE A 33 -26.96 -19.77 -3.45
N ILE A 34 -28.04 -20.07 -2.71
CA ILE A 34 -28.45 -19.30 -1.52
C ILE A 34 -27.38 -19.40 -0.43
N TYR A 35 -26.85 -20.59 -0.18
CA TYR A 35 -25.81 -20.80 0.83
C TYR A 35 -24.51 -20.05 0.50
N ASP A 36 -24.04 -20.15 -0.73
CA ASP A 36 -22.87 -19.41 -1.21
C ASP A 36 -23.11 -17.90 -1.14
N SER A 37 -24.27 -17.42 -1.57
CA SER A 37 -24.62 -15.98 -1.47
C SER A 37 -24.67 -15.48 -0.02
N PHE A 38 -25.20 -16.30 0.90
CA PHE A 38 -25.23 -15.97 2.32
C PHE A 38 -23.84 -15.91 2.94
N LEU A 39 -22.97 -16.87 2.59
CA LEU A 39 -21.57 -16.87 3.02
C LEU A 39 -20.83 -15.65 2.49
N THR A 40 -20.97 -15.32 1.20
CA THR A 40 -20.32 -14.17 0.58
C THR A 40 -20.79 -12.86 1.23
N ASN A 41 -22.10 -12.65 1.37
CA ASN A 41 -22.65 -11.42 1.97
C ASN A 41 -22.20 -11.23 3.42
N ASN A 42 -22.16 -12.29 4.22
CA ASN A 42 -21.67 -12.19 5.60
C ASN A 42 -20.16 -11.97 5.65
N THR A 43 -19.40 -12.58 4.74
CA THR A 43 -17.96 -12.38 4.66
C THR A 43 -17.63 -10.95 4.26
N GLU A 44 -18.30 -10.40 3.25
CA GLU A 44 -18.16 -8.99 2.84
C GLU A 44 -18.55 -8.03 3.97
N LYS A 45 -19.69 -8.28 4.65
CA LYS A 45 -20.11 -7.45 5.78
C LYS A 45 -19.10 -7.47 6.94
N ASN A 46 -18.56 -8.65 7.26
CA ASN A 46 -17.53 -8.78 8.29
C ASN A 46 -16.21 -8.15 7.85
N TRP A 47 -15.87 -8.24 6.57
CA TRP A 47 -14.70 -7.63 5.97
C TRP A 47 -14.77 -6.10 6.02
N ASP A 48 -15.93 -5.51 5.71
CA ASP A 48 -16.16 -4.08 5.83
C ASP A 48 -16.10 -3.61 7.28
N ALA A 49 -16.64 -4.39 8.22
CA ALA A 49 -16.52 -4.11 9.64
C ALA A 49 -15.06 -4.20 10.12
N TYR A 50 -14.30 -5.16 9.59
CA TYR A 50 -12.86 -5.29 9.86
C TYR A 50 -12.08 -4.11 9.29
N LYS A 51 -12.32 -3.68 8.04
CA LYS A 51 -11.70 -2.47 7.45
C LYS A 51 -11.92 -1.22 8.29
N LYS A 52 -13.13 -1.06 8.83
CA LYS A 52 -13.47 0.10 9.67
C LYS A 52 -12.79 0.05 11.03
N SER A 53 -12.68 -1.13 11.64
CA SER A 53 -12.08 -1.30 12.98
C SER A 53 -10.56 -1.42 12.94
N ASN A 54 -10.00 -1.97 11.87
CA ASN A 54 -8.59 -2.30 11.69
C ASN A 54 -8.08 -1.85 10.30
N PRO A 55 -8.11 -0.53 9.99
CA PRO A 55 -7.79 -0.02 8.66
C PRO A 55 -6.38 -0.39 8.19
N HIS A 56 -5.41 -0.38 9.11
CA HIS A 56 -4.05 -0.84 8.81
C HIS A 56 -4.03 -2.35 8.50
N GLY A 57 -4.64 -3.16 9.35
CA GLY A 57 -4.67 -4.62 9.20
C GLY A 57 -5.35 -5.06 7.90
N SER A 58 -6.37 -4.33 7.43
CA SER A 58 -6.98 -4.60 6.13
C SER A 58 -6.07 -4.25 4.97
N ILE A 59 -5.39 -3.09 4.99
CA ILE A 59 -4.45 -2.72 3.91
C ILE A 59 -3.31 -3.75 3.83
N VAL A 60 -2.74 -4.13 4.97
CA VAL A 60 -1.70 -5.18 4.98
C VAL A 60 -2.25 -6.47 4.38
N SER A 61 -3.45 -6.91 4.76
CA SER A 61 -4.04 -8.15 4.25
C SER A 61 -4.32 -8.11 2.75
N GLU A 62 -4.81 -6.99 2.21
CA GLU A 62 -5.12 -6.82 0.78
C GLU A 62 -3.86 -6.78 -0.09
N HIS A 63 -2.77 -6.25 0.46
CA HIS A 63 -1.50 -6.12 -0.24
C HIS A 63 -0.47 -7.21 0.13
N SER A 64 -0.89 -8.21 0.92
CA SER A 64 -0.08 -9.38 1.25
C SER A 64 -0.35 -10.51 0.26
N ASN A 65 0.68 -11.33 -0.01
CA ASN A 65 0.47 -12.57 -0.76
C ASN A 65 -0.50 -13.48 0.01
N ALA A 66 -1.34 -14.23 -0.72
CA ALA A 66 -2.49 -15.00 -0.21
C ALA A 66 -2.20 -15.98 0.96
N PHE A 67 -0.94 -16.24 1.30
CA PHE A 67 -0.53 -17.14 2.37
C PHE A 67 0.11 -16.44 3.58
N ASN A 68 0.28 -15.12 3.56
CA ASN A 68 0.80 -14.35 4.69
C ASN A 68 -0.29 -13.46 5.28
N LEU A 69 -1.06 -14.03 6.21
CA LEU A 69 -2.14 -13.35 6.95
C LEU A 69 -1.65 -12.73 8.27
N ASN A 70 -0.34 -12.71 8.50
CA ASN A 70 0.17 -11.89 9.59
C ASN A 70 -0.17 -10.42 9.26
N THR A 71 -0.57 -9.64 10.25
CA THR A 71 -0.88 -8.21 10.06
C THR A 71 0.13 -7.32 10.79
N ASN A 72 1.03 -7.94 11.55
CA ASN A 72 2.12 -7.28 12.27
C ASN A 72 3.34 -7.12 11.36
N ALA A 73 3.16 -6.40 10.26
CA ALA A 73 4.27 -5.93 9.45
C ALA A 73 5.15 -4.97 10.28
N LYS A 74 6.47 -5.10 10.14
CA LYS A 74 7.45 -4.25 10.82
C LYS A 74 8.36 -3.60 9.80
N LEU A 75 8.68 -2.32 10.04
CA LEU A 75 9.68 -1.62 9.27
C LEU A 75 11.03 -2.33 9.43
N ARG A 76 11.76 -2.48 8.32
CA ARG A 76 13.10 -3.04 8.29
C ARG A 76 14.10 -1.95 8.01
N THR A 77 15.27 -2.05 8.64
CA THR A 77 16.37 -1.09 8.53
C THR A 77 17.66 -1.74 8.02
N ASP A 78 17.60 -3.03 7.68
CA ASP A 78 18.73 -3.83 7.17
C ASP A 78 18.77 -3.87 5.64
N GLY A 79 18.32 -2.81 4.99
CA GLY A 79 18.16 -2.74 3.54
C GLY A 79 17.58 -1.40 3.09
N TYR A 80 17.08 -1.37 1.86
CA TYR A 80 16.45 -0.19 1.27
C TYR A 80 15.10 -0.53 0.67
N TYR A 81 14.28 0.50 0.48
CA TYR A 81 12.96 0.42 -0.12
C TYR A 81 13.00 1.11 -1.47
N LEU A 82 12.62 0.41 -2.55
CA LEU A 82 12.67 0.93 -3.91
C LEU A 82 11.26 0.97 -4.50
N SER A 83 10.93 2.05 -5.18
CA SER A 83 9.71 2.17 -5.96
C SER A 83 9.97 2.78 -7.34
N ILE A 84 9.04 2.51 -8.26
CA ILE A 84 9.00 3.07 -9.61
C ILE A 84 7.63 3.70 -9.81
N PHE A 85 7.61 5.00 -10.06
CA PHE A 85 6.44 5.73 -10.48
C PHE A 85 6.47 5.91 -12.01
N ASN A 86 5.35 5.65 -12.66
CA ASN A 86 5.16 5.94 -14.09
C ASN A 86 4.12 7.04 -14.19
N GLY A 87 4.53 8.20 -14.70
CA GLY A 87 3.68 9.37 -14.84
C GLY A 87 3.55 9.83 -16.28
N THR A 88 2.81 10.90 -16.47
CA THR A 88 2.67 11.59 -17.75
C THR A 88 2.92 13.07 -17.52
N ASP A 89 3.81 13.66 -18.31
CA ASP A 89 4.15 15.08 -18.20
C ASP A 89 3.04 15.98 -18.82
N TYR A 90 3.26 17.30 -18.82
CA TYR A 90 2.33 18.26 -19.41
C TYR A 90 2.14 18.11 -20.93
N ASN A 91 3.08 17.45 -21.63
CA ASN A 91 3.04 17.22 -23.07
C ASN A 91 2.36 15.89 -23.43
N GLY A 92 2.06 15.05 -22.44
CA GLY A 92 1.53 13.71 -22.67
C GLY A 92 2.61 12.62 -22.77
N ASP A 93 3.88 12.97 -22.56
CA ASP A 93 4.99 12.04 -22.62
C ASP A 93 5.09 11.23 -21.33
N ILE A 94 5.32 9.93 -21.47
CA ILE A 94 5.46 9.02 -20.33
C ILE A 94 6.85 9.22 -19.72
N PHE A 95 6.90 9.52 -18.43
CA PHE A 95 8.15 9.56 -17.67
C PHE A 95 8.15 8.48 -16.58
N LYS A 96 9.37 8.11 -16.17
CA LYS A 96 9.60 7.19 -15.06
C LYS A 96 10.43 7.89 -14.01
N MET A 97 10.03 7.73 -12.77
CA MET A 97 10.76 8.24 -11.62
C MET A 97 10.97 7.10 -10.64
N PHE A 98 12.20 6.97 -10.17
CA PHE A 98 12.60 5.97 -9.21
C PHE A 98 12.78 6.65 -7.85
N PHE A 99 12.32 5.98 -6.80
CA PHE A 99 12.47 6.45 -5.43
C PHE A 99 13.18 5.39 -4.62
N ILE A 100 14.19 5.78 -3.86
CA ILE A 100 14.83 4.91 -2.88
C ILE A 100 14.76 5.53 -1.49
N MET A 101 14.46 4.70 -0.49
CA MET A 101 14.44 5.10 0.90
C MET A 101 15.34 4.20 1.76
N PHE A 102 16.13 4.84 2.63
CA PHE A 102 16.96 4.18 3.62
C PHE A 102 16.47 4.53 5.01
N PHE A 103 16.07 3.52 5.79
CA PHE A 103 15.63 3.70 7.17
C PHE A 103 16.73 3.28 8.13
N THR A 104 17.01 4.12 9.11
CA THR A 104 18.03 3.87 10.13
C THR A 104 17.41 3.32 11.40
N LYS A 105 18.23 2.64 12.20
CA LYS A 105 17.81 2.15 13.53
C LYS A 105 17.53 3.28 14.51
N ASN A 106 18.07 4.47 14.25
CA ASN A 106 17.93 5.65 15.10
C ASN A 106 16.65 6.45 14.81
N GLY A 107 15.77 5.96 13.94
CA GLY A 107 14.48 6.62 13.68
C GLY A 107 14.51 7.66 12.56
N PHE A 108 15.53 7.62 11.69
CA PHE A 108 15.66 8.52 10.56
C PHE A 108 15.41 7.82 9.22
N VAL A 109 15.00 8.59 8.22
CA VAL A 109 14.85 8.14 6.84
C VAL A 109 15.50 9.16 5.90
N ALA A 110 16.25 8.64 4.94
CA ALA A 110 16.72 9.38 3.78
C ALA A 110 15.92 8.93 2.56
N ILE A 111 15.59 9.87 1.67
CA ILE A 111 14.99 9.60 0.38
C ILE A 111 15.86 10.18 -0.73
N ASP A 112 15.95 9.47 -1.85
CA ASP A 112 16.57 9.95 -3.08
C ASP A 112 15.66 9.62 -4.27
N GLU A 113 15.65 10.50 -5.26
CA GLU A 113 14.81 10.43 -6.45
C GLU A 113 15.64 10.59 -7.72
N PHE A 114 15.37 9.78 -8.75
CA PHE A 114 16.14 9.81 -9.98
C PHE A 114 15.34 9.29 -11.19
N GLU A 115 15.71 9.75 -12.38
CA GLU A 115 15.02 9.41 -13.64
C GLU A 115 15.60 8.16 -14.32
N ASN A 116 16.88 7.84 -14.08
CA ASN A 116 17.56 6.69 -14.70
C ASN A 116 18.15 5.75 -13.64
N LEU A 117 17.67 4.51 -13.62
CA LEU A 117 18.16 3.45 -12.73
C LEU A 117 19.60 3.03 -13.03
N GLU A 118 20.10 3.20 -14.27
CA GLU A 118 21.48 2.82 -14.63
C GLU A 118 22.52 3.58 -13.79
N ASN A 119 22.28 4.86 -13.53
CA ASN A 119 23.13 5.69 -12.66
C ASN A 119 23.22 5.13 -11.22
N TYR A 120 22.25 4.32 -10.81
CA TYR A 120 22.13 3.75 -9.48
C TYR A 120 22.48 2.25 -9.43
N MET A 121 22.38 1.53 -10.55
CA MET A 121 22.83 0.14 -10.68
C MET A 121 24.36 0.01 -10.75
N ASP A 122 25.05 1.10 -11.08
CA ASP A 122 26.51 1.21 -10.95
C ASP A 122 26.98 1.26 -9.48
N LEU A 123 26.10 1.61 -8.53
CA LEU A 123 26.37 1.46 -7.11
C LEU A 123 26.33 -0.04 -6.77
N ASN A 124 27.51 -0.58 -6.48
CA ASN A 124 27.63 -1.98 -6.12
C ASN A 124 26.98 -2.21 -4.73
N LYS A 125 26.62 -3.45 -4.40
CA LYS A 125 26.00 -3.77 -3.08
C LYS A 125 26.79 -3.27 -1.87
N ASN A 126 28.11 -3.14 -1.98
CA ASN A 126 28.95 -2.59 -0.92
C ASN A 126 28.78 -1.08 -0.76
N ASP A 127 28.47 -0.34 -1.82
CA ASP A 127 28.23 1.11 -1.73
C ASP A 127 26.96 1.37 -0.92
N PHE A 128 25.88 0.62 -1.20
CA PHE A 128 24.67 0.66 -0.35
C PHE A 128 24.90 0.21 1.08
N LYS A 129 25.79 -0.76 1.27
CA LYS A 129 26.19 -1.20 2.61
C LYS A 129 26.88 -0.05 3.37
N GLN A 130 27.76 0.69 2.71
CA GLN A 130 28.41 1.87 3.29
C GLN A 130 27.42 3.00 3.55
N VAL A 131 26.49 3.26 2.63
CA VAL A 131 25.40 4.23 2.85
C VAL A 131 24.58 3.88 4.08
N LEU A 132 24.19 2.61 4.26
CA LEU A 132 23.45 2.18 5.44
C LEU A 132 24.27 2.31 6.74
N ILE A 133 25.56 1.94 6.72
CA ILE A 133 26.44 2.09 7.88
C ILE A 133 26.56 3.58 8.25
N ASN A 134 26.80 4.44 7.27
CA ASN A 134 26.93 5.88 7.48
C ASN A 134 25.61 6.49 7.96
N ALA A 135 24.47 6.05 7.42
CA ALA A 135 23.15 6.50 7.84
C ALA A 135 22.84 6.10 9.29
N ASP A 136 23.22 4.89 9.72
CA ASP A 136 23.09 4.44 11.12
C ASP A 136 23.99 5.23 12.09
N LEU A 137 25.02 5.92 11.59
CA LEU A 137 25.89 6.80 12.38
C LEU A 137 25.37 8.24 12.48
N VAL A 138 24.33 8.62 11.72
CA VAL A 138 23.77 9.97 11.76
C VAL A 138 23.14 10.22 13.14
N LEU A 139 23.67 11.25 13.81
CA LEU A 139 23.13 11.78 15.06
C LEU A 139 22.20 12.97 14.76
N GLU A 140 21.33 13.29 15.71
CA GLU A 140 20.33 14.37 15.58
C GLU A 140 20.93 15.76 15.30
N ALA A 141 22.21 15.97 15.61
CA ALA A 141 22.93 17.21 15.34
C ALA A 141 23.44 17.35 13.89
N ASP A 142 23.48 16.26 13.12
CA ASP A 142 24.12 16.18 11.79
C ASP A 142 23.10 15.99 10.65
N ILE A 143 21.84 16.40 10.87
CA ILE A 143 20.74 16.20 9.92
C ILE A 143 20.98 17.07 8.67
N ALA A 144 21.36 16.42 7.56
CA ALA A 144 21.37 17.03 6.24
C ALA A 144 19.93 17.23 5.71
N SER A 145 19.73 18.17 4.77
CA SER A 145 18.41 18.56 4.24
C SER A 145 17.56 17.43 3.61
N GLY A 146 18.14 16.25 3.36
CA GLY A 146 17.45 15.07 2.82
C GLY A 146 17.17 13.95 3.83
N ILE A 147 17.49 14.14 5.13
CA ILE A 147 17.31 13.13 6.18
C ILE A 147 16.29 13.66 7.20
N VAL A 148 15.28 12.87 7.55
CA VAL A 148 14.21 13.31 8.45
C VAL A 148 13.85 12.22 9.45
N LYS A 149 13.27 12.60 10.60
CA LYS A 149 12.69 11.63 11.53
C LYS A 149 11.40 11.06 10.95
N TYR A 150 11.24 9.74 10.99
CA TYR A 150 9.97 9.11 10.67
C TYR A 150 9.16 8.82 11.94
N GLN A 151 7.84 8.78 11.82
CA GLN A 151 6.92 8.45 12.90
C GLN A 151 6.14 7.19 12.55
N ILE A 152 6.07 6.24 13.49
CA ILE A 152 5.24 5.03 13.36
C ILE A 152 4.09 5.12 14.35
N LYS A 153 2.86 5.00 13.86
CA LYS A 153 1.66 4.98 14.68
C LYS A 153 0.64 4.00 14.12
N ASN A 154 0.24 3.02 14.94
CA ASN A 154 -0.76 2.00 14.58
C ASN A 154 -0.45 1.28 13.25
N GLY A 155 0.83 0.97 13.00
CA GLY A 155 1.32 0.34 11.76
C GLY A 155 1.45 1.29 10.56
N GLY A 156 0.90 2.51 10.66
CA GLY A 156 1.17 3.57 9.71
C GLY A 156 2.56 4.17 9.91
N ILE A 157 3.11 4.73 8.83
CA ILE A 157 4.37 5.48 8.82
C ILE A 157 4.16 6.85 8.18
N SER A 158 4.80 7.88 8.73
CA SER A 158 4.84 9.22 8.14
C SER A 158 6.21 9.86 8.27
N MET A 159 6.58 10.64 7.26
CA MET A 159 7.85 11.37 7.16
C MET A 159 7.60 12.69 6.42
N GLN A 160 8.21 13.77 6.90
CA GLN A 160 8.03 15.12 6.38
C GLN A 160 9.39 15.70 6.02
N PHE A 161 9.56 16.03 4.75
CA PHE A 161 10.76 16.63 4.16
C PHE A 161 10.46 18.09 3.83
N TYR A 162 11.28 19.01 4.32
CA TYR A 162 11.19 20.43 3.99
C TYR A 162 12.50 20.88 3.37
N ASP A 163 12.41 21.72 2.34
CA ASP A 163 13.59 22.39 1.81
C ASP A 163 13.88 23.61 2.71
N PRO A 164 15.03 23.68 3.38
CA PRO A 164 15.39 24.83 4.20
C PRO A 164 15.65 26.09 3.36
N ASN A 165 15.85 25.97 2.04
CA ASN A 165 16.09 27.08 1.12
C ASN A 165 14.81 27.59 0.44
N GLU A 166 13.69 26.90 0.62
CA GLU A 166 12.40 27.33 0.10
C GLU A 166 12.05 28.69 0.72
N TYR A 167 11.87 29.72 -0.11
CA TYR A 167 11.70 31.10 0.36
C TYR A 167 10.50 31.25 1.31
N SER A 168 9.44 30.48 1.07
CA SER A 168 8.28 30.46 1.97
C SER A 168 8.60 29.88 3.35
N ASN A 169 9.68 29.13 3.52
CA ASN A 169 10.13 28.57 4.81
C ASN A 169 11.15 29.44 5.55
N LEU A 170 11.39 30.67 5.09
CA LEU A 170 12.38 31.59 5.68
C LEU A 170 11.72 32.79 6.36
N ASP A 171 12.33 33.31 7.43
CA ASP A 171 11.99 34.59 8.03
C ASP A 171 12.52 35.77 7.18
N LEU A 172 12.20 37.01 7.59
CA LEU A 172 12.66 38.24 6.91
C LEU A 172 14.19 38.39 6.86
N ASN A 173 14.92 37.62 7.66
CA ASN A 173 16.38 37.63 7.73
C ASN A 173 16.99 36.39 7.05
N ASN A 174 16.20 35.63 6.27
CA ASN A 174 16.59 34.37 5.62
C ASN A 174 16.96 33.23 6.58
N ASN A 175 16.45 33.22 7.80
CA ASN A 175 16.58 32.07 8.71
C ASN A 175 15.40 31.11 8.57
N SER A 176 15.62 29.80 8.69
CA SER A 176 14.54 28.81 8.63
C SER A 176 13.50 29.02 9.74
N LEU A 177 12.22 28.93 9.37
CA LEU A 177 11.11 28.99 10.31
C LEU A 177 11.06 27.74 11.20
N LEU A 178 10.55 27.92 12.43
CA LEU A 178 10.28 26.79 13.34
C LEU A 178 9.16 25.89 12.81
N GLU A 179 8.19 26.47 12.09
CA GLU A 179 7.10 25.75 11.42
C GLU A 179 7.17 26.08 9.92
N PRO A 180 7.57 25.11 9.06
CA PRO A 180 7.75 25.37 7.64
C PRO A 180 6.41 25.52 6.91
N ASN A 181 6.24 26.63 6.20
CA ASN A 181 5.06 26.89 5.38
C ASN A 181 4.85 25.86 4.27
N VAL A 182 5.90 25.24 3.74
CA VAL A 182 5.81 24.24 2.67
C VAL A 182 6.65 23.01 3.02
N PHE A 183 6.06 21.83 2.89
CA PHE A 183 6.77 20.57 3.05
C PHE A 183 6.16 19.43 2.22
N ASN A 184 7.01 18.47 1.92
CA ASN A 184 6.70 17.21 1.26
C ASN A 184 6.45 16.14 2.33
N GLU A 185 5.32 15.43 2.24
CA GLU A 185 4.96 14.36 3.16
C GLU A 185 4.82 13.04 2.42
N TRP A 186 5.54 12.03 2.90
CA TRP A 186 5.25 10.64 2.57
C TRP A 186 4.56 9.99 3.75
N LYS A 187 3.36 9.44 3.51
CA LYS A 187 2.55 8.82 4.56
C LYS A 187 1.84 7.59 4.04
N GLY A 188 1.80 6.55 4.85
CA GLY A 188 1.07 5.35 4.48
C GLY A 188 1.25 4.20 5.46
N THR A 189 1.34 2.98 4.92
CA THR A 189 1.25 1.73 5.66
C THR A 189 2.50 0.88 5.48
N ILE A 190 2.96 0.27 6.57
CA ILE A 190 4.05 -0.71 6.53
C ILE A 190 3.46 -2.05 6.06
N LEU A 191 4.03 -2.61 4.98
CA LEU A 191 3.66 -3.93 4.46
C LEU A 191 4.71 -4.98 4.86
N HIS A 192 4.39 -6.26 4.67
CA HIS A 192 5.32 -7.35 4.99
C HIS A 192 6.64 -7.28 4.23
N ASN A 193 6.58 -6.89 2.96
CA ASN A 193 7.73 -6.87 2.06
C ASN A 193 8.04 -5.45 1.57
N GLY A 194 7.56 -4.42 2.25
CA GLY A 194 7.57 -3.10 1.66
C GLY A 194 6.81 -2.03 2.41
N LEU A 195 6.49 -0.96 1.71
CA LEU A 195 5.64 0.14 2.17
C LEU A 195 4.59 0.43 1.09
N LEU A 196 3.45 0.95 1.51
CA LEU A 196 2.46 1.54 0.61
C LEU A 196 2.29 3.00 1.03
N LEU A 197 2.81 3.93 0.24
CA LEU A 197 2.93 5.34 0.62
C LEU A 197 2.21 6.25 -0.36
N THR A 198 1.58 7.29 0.18
CA THR A 198 1.09 8.43 -0.58
C THR A 198 2.08 9.58 -0.41
N PHE A 199 2.46 10.20 -1.52
CA PHE A 199 3.20 11.46 -1.56
C PHE A 199 2.21 12.62 -1.66
N SER A 200 2.37 13.59 -0.78
CA SER A 200 1.60 14.83 -0.79
C SER A 200 2.48 16.04 -0.54
N GLU A 201 2.19 17.12 -1.25
CA GLU A 201 2.70 18.44 -0.95
C GLU A 201 1.75 19.14 0.01
N SER A 202 2.32 19.76 1.04
CA SER A 202 1.58 20.56 2.01
C SER A 202 2.05 22.00 1.92
N PHE A 203 1.11 22.93 1.89
CA PHE A 203 1.38 24.37 1.93
C PHE A 203 0.45 25.07 2.92
N TYR A 204 0.97 26.03 3.66
CA TYR A 204 0.19 26.81 4.61
C TYR A 204 -0.69 27.81 3.87
N ASN A 205 -1.99 27.78 4.15
CA ASN A 205 -2.95 28.70 3.57
C ASN A 205 -3.32 29.78 4.59
N GLU A 206 -2.79 30.99 4.38
CA GLU A 206 -3.04 32.15 5.24
C GLU A 206 -4.52 32.50 5.41
N SER A 207 -5.34 32.27 4.38
CA SER A 207 -6.78 32.56 4.44
C SER A 207 -7.52 31.58 5.35
N LEU A 208 -7.05 30.33 5.39
CA LEU A 208 -7.62 29.27 6.24
C LEU A 208 -6.95 29.18 7.60
N LYS A 209 -5.76 29.77 7.76
CA LYS A 209 -4.86 29.59 8.91
C LYS A 209 -4.59 28.11 9.20
N ASP A 210 -4.44 27.33 8.15
CA ASP A 210 -4.21 25.88 8.21
C ASP A 210 -3.46 25.39 6.98
N TYR A 211 -2.86 24.20 7.07
CA TYR A 211 -2.19 23.54 5.95
C TYR A 211 -3.20 22.93 4.99
N THR A 212 -3.06 23.28 3.71
CA THR A 212 -3.72 22.57 2.62
C THR A 212 -2.77 21.49 2.10
N LYS A 213 -3.32 20.28 1.84
CA LYS A 213 -2.56 19.14 1.33
C LYS A 213 -3.05 18.73 -0.04
N GLU A 214 -2.14 18.58 -0.98
CA GLU A 214 -2.40 18.06 -2.32
C GLU A 214 -1.67 16.74 -2.50
N SER A 215 -2.42 15.67 -2.79
CA SER A 215 -1.82 14.36 -3.06
C SER A 215 -1.29 14.32 -4.49
N ARG A 216 0.01 14.15 -4.63
CA ARG A 216 0.73 14.07 -5.91
C ARG A 216 0.81 12.64 -6.43
N ILE A 217 1.13 11.68 -5.54
CA ILE A 217 1.20 10.25 -5.88
C ILE A 217 0.44 9.46 -4.81
N LYS A 218 -0.50 8.60 -5.21
CA LYS A 218 -1.30 7.78 -4.29
C LYS A 218 -0.86 6.33 -4.31
N ASP A 219 -0.82 5.72 -3.13
CA ASP A 219 -0.62 4.28 -2.93
C ASP A 219 0.57 3.71 -3.71
N LEU A 220 1.69 4.45 -3.71
CA LEU A 220 2.92 4.02 -4.33
C LEU A 220 3.54 2.89 -3.49
N LYS A 221 3.73 1.73 -4.10
CA LYS A 221 4.30 0.55 -3.44
C LYS A 221 5.81 0.58 -3.50
N PHE A 222 6.46 0.56 -2.35
CA PHE A 222 7.90 0.38 -2.22
C PHE A 222 8.21 -1.06 -1.86
N GLU A 223 9.07 -1.71 -2.63
CA GLU A 223 9.54 -3.07 -2.35
C GLU A 223 10.84 -3.04 -1.54
N PHE A 224 10.92 -3.88 -0.52
CA PHE A 224 12.09 -3.97 0.34
C PHE A 224 13.16 -4.89 -0.26
N THR A 225 14.40 -4.41 -0.32
CA THR A 225 15.58 -5.20 -0.69
C THR A 225 16.53 -5.29 0.49
N GLN A 226 16.77 -6.51 0.98
CA GLN A 226 17.70 -6.76 2.08
C GLN A 226 19.16 -6.64 1.61
N ILE A 227 19.98 -5.95 2.41
CA ILE A 227 21.43 -5.96 2.27
C ILE A 227 22.01 -6.94 3.28
N LYS A 228 22.73 -7.95 2.78
CA LYS A 228 23.42 -8.92 3.63
C LYS A 228 24.73 -8.29 4.12
N PHE A 229 24.85 -8.12 5.42
CA PHE A 229 26.07 -7.63 6.07
C PHE A 229 27.08 -8.75 6.30
#